data_AF-A0A9D5K461-F1
#
_entry.id   AF-A0A9D5K461-F1
#
_cell.length_a   1.000
_cell.length_b   1.000
_cell.length_c   1.000
_cell.angle_alpha   90.00
_cell.angle_beta   90.00
_cell.angle_gamma   90.00
#
_symmetry.space_group_name_H-M   'P 1'
#
loop_
_entity.id
_entity.type
_entity.pdbx_description
1 polymer ?
#
loop_
_entity_poly.entity_id
_entity_poly.type
_entity_poly.pdbx_seq_one_letter_code
_entity_poly.pdbx_strand_id
1 'polypeptide(L)'
;MELAHEAGAAGRESPHIDYWSWAKTGMVAGIIGGIAFAVFEMIVAAIAAGNAFGPFRMIAAVALGRQALTPDVSLGVAIIAGTLVHLAYSVVAGAVFALIIAAIRPLHAGKGAIIISASVLGLLMWLLNF
;
A
#
# COMPACT_ATOMS: atom_id res chain seq x y z
N MET A 1 22.75 -11.20 53.22
CA MET A 1 23.13 -10.51 51.97
C MET A 1 23.23 -11.55 50.87
N GLU A 2 22.14 -12.28 50.63
CA GLU A 2 22.09 -13.49 49.80
C GLU A 2 20.66 -13.67 49.29
N LEU A 3 20.10 -12.60 48.71
CA LEU A 3 18.79 -12.61 48.05
C LEU A 3 18.83 -11.83 46.72
N ALA A 4 20.01 -11.39 46.29
CA ALA A 4 20.18 -10.52 45.11
C ALA A 4 20.70 -11.28 43.87
N HIS A 5 20.82 -12.62 43.93
CA HIS A 5 21.43 -13.40 42.85
C HIS A 5 20.44 -14.25 42.03
N GLU A 6 19.16 -14.31 42.42
CA GLU A 6 18.14 -15.11 41.70
C GLU A 6 17.32 -14.33 40.66
N ALA A 7 17.58 -13.03 40.47
CA ALA A 7 16.84 -12.22 39.50
C ALA A 7 17.46 -12.22 38.09
N GLY A 8 18.42 -13.11 37.81
CA GLY A 8 19.27 -13.06 36.60
C GLY A 8 18.88 -13.98 35.43
N ALA A 9 17.93 -14.90 35.60
CA ALA A 9 17.75 -16.01 34.65
C ALA A 9 16.33 -16.19 34.08
N ALA A 10 15.44 -15.20 34.21
CA ALA A 10 14.24 -15.16 33.38
C ALA A 10 14.66 -14.63 32.00
N GLY A 11 14.93 -15.56 31.07
CA GLY A 11 15.28 -15.24 29.69
C GLY A 11 14.32 -14.20 29.12
N ARG A 12 14.84 -13.00 28.82
CA ARG A 12 14.11 -12.00 28.06
C ARG A 12 13.91 -12.59 26.67
N GLU A 13 12.78 -13.24 26.45
CA GLU A 13 12.35 -13.60 25.10
C GLU A 13 12.44 -12.32 24.26
N SER A 14 13.33 -12.34 23.26
CA SER A 14 13.39 -11.27 22.29
C SER A 14 12.00 -11.14 21.68
N PRO A 15 11.36 -9.96 21.67
CA PRO A 15 10.02 -9.81 21.14
C PRO A 15 9.98 -10.36 19.72
N HIS A 16 9.31 -11.50 19.53
CA HIS A 16 9.20 -12.11 18.22
C HIS A 16 8.22 -11.28 17.40
N ILE A 17 8.72 -10.60 16.37
CA ILE A 17 7.86 -9.86 15.45
C ILE A 17 7.17 -10.87 14.54
N ASP A 18 5.84 -10.99 14.67
CA ASP A 18 5.02 -11.78 13.76
C ASP A 18 4.83 -11.05 12.42
N TYR A 19 5.84 -11.15 11.55
CA TYR A 19 5.83 -10.54 10.22
C TYR A 19 4.63 -10.97 9.35
N TRP A 20 4.10 -12.18 9.56
CA TRP A 20 2.96 -12.65 8.79
C TRP A 20 1.67 -11.92 9.18
N SER A 21 1.44 -11.72 10.48
CA SER A 21 0.33 -10.89 10.96
C SER A 21 0.43 -9.46 10.43
N TRP A 22 1.61 -8.85 10.51
CA TRP A 22 1.87 -7.53 9.92
C TRP A 22 1.57 -7.48 8.42
N ALA A 23 2.06 -8.44 7.65
CA ALA A 23 1.80 -8.52 6.21
C ALA A 23 0.30 -8.60 5.91
N LYS A 24 -0.46 -9.46 6.61
CA LYS A 24 -1.92 -9.58 6.43
C LYS A 24 -2.64 -8.27 6.73
N THR A 25 -2.31 -7.61 7.84
CA THR A 25 -2.88 -6.30 8.17
C THR A 25 -2.53 -5.28 7.09
N GLY A 26 -1.29 -5.30 6.61
CA GLY A 26 -0.81 -4.48 5.49
C GLY A 26 -1.58 -4.70 4.20
N MET A 27 -1.86 -5.95 3.82
CA MET A 27 -2.64 -6.28 2.62
C MET A 27 -4.05 -5.67 2.68
N VAL A 28 -4.73 -5.82 3.82
CA VAL A 28 -6.08 -5.26 4.02
C VAL A 28 -6.05 -3.73 4.02
N ALA A 29 -5.11 -3.13 4.75
CA ALA A 29 -4.92 -1.68 4.75
C ALA A 29 -4.56 -1.15 3.35
N GLY A 30 -3.77 -1.92 2.59
CA GLY A 30 -3.38 -1.66 1.21
C GLY A 30 -4.59 -1.61 0.28
N ILE A 31 -5.52 -2.57 0.38
CA ILE A 31 -6.77 -2.52 -0.39
C ILE A 31 -7.57 -1.25 -0.07
N ILE A 32 -7.76 -0.93 1.22
CA ILE A 32 -8.52 0.26 1.65
C ILE A 32 -7.85 1.53 1.12
N GLY A 33 -6.53 1.66 1.30
CA GLY A 33 -5.74 2.79 0.81
C GLY A 33 -5.75 2.88 -0.71
N GLY A 34 -5.64 1.75 -1.40
CA GLY A 34 -5.70 1.64 -2.85
C GLY A 34 -7.03 2.11 -3.42
N ILE A 35 -8.15 1.76 -2.79
CA ILE A 35 -9.49 2.25 -3.18
C ILE A 35 -9.57 3.76 -2.98
N ALA A 36 -9.15 4.27 -1.82
CA ALA A 36 -9.15 5.71 -1.55
C ALA A 36 -8.28 6.48 -2.56
N PHE A 37 -7.11 5.92 -2.90
CA PHE A 37 -6.20 6.47 -3.88
C PHE A 37 -6.78 6.46 -5.29
N ALA A 38 -7.44 5.36 -5.71
CA ALA A 38 -8.11 5.30 -7.00
C ALA A 38 -9.21 6.36 -7.13
N VAL A 39 -10.03 6.54 -6.09
CA VAL A 39 -11.06 7.58 -6.07
C VAL A 39 -10.43 8.97 -6.17
N PHE A 40 -9.37 9.25 -5.40
CA PHE A 40 -8.62 10.50 -5.48
C PHE A 40 -8.10 10.75 -6.90
N GLU A 41 -7.45 9.75 -7.50
CA GLU A 41 -6.86 9.87 -8.84
C GLU A 41 -7.93 10.08 -9.92
N MET A 42 -9.08 9.41 -9.81
CA MET A 42 -10.22 9.66 -10.71
C MET A 42 -10.72 11.11 -10.62
N ILE A 43 -10.78 11.69 -9.41
CA ILE A 43 -11.18 13.08 -9.21
C ILE A 43 -10.14 14.02 -9.84
N VAL A 44 -8.85 13.80 -9.57
CA VAL A 44 -7.76 14.61 -10.14
C VAL A 44 -7.76 14.53 -11.65
N ALA A 45 -7.86 13.34 -12.24
CA ALA A 45 -7.91 13.15 -13.69
C ALA A 45 -9.14 13.80 -14.33
N ALA A 46 -10.29 13.79 -13.65
CA ALA A 46 -11.48 14.50 -14.12
C ALA A 46 -11.25 16.01 -14.19
N ILE A 47 -10.60 16.59 -13.18
CA ILE A 47 -10.35 18.03 -13.08
C ILE A 47 -9.23 18.47 -14.03
N ALA A 48 -8.10 17.74 -14.05
CA ALA A 48 -6.89 18.13 -14.77
C ALA A 48 -6.93 17.77 -16.25
N ALA A 49 -7.54 16.63 -16.62
CA ALA A 49 -7.52 16.09 -17.98
C ALA A 49 -8.92 15.92 -18.60
N GLY A 50 -9.99 16.24 -17.87
CA GLY A 50 -11.37 16.07 -18.35
C GLY A 50 -11.81 14.61 -18.51
N ASN A 51 -11.08 13.66 -17.93
CA ASN A 51 -11.35 12.23 -18.10
C ASN A 51 -11.09 11.44 -16.80
N ALA A 52 -12.16 11.24 -16.01
CA ALA A 52 -12.12 10.50 -14.75
C ALA A 52 -11.68 9.03 -14.90
N PHE A 53 -11.86 8.43 -16.09
CA PHE A 53 -11.56 7.02 -16.32
C PHE A 53 -10.21 6.79 -17.03
N GLY A 54 -9.48 7.87 -17.35
CA GLY A 54 -8.12 7.80 -17.89
C GLY A 54 -7.18 6.92 -17.07
N PRO A 55 -7.17 7.00 -15.72
CA PRO A 55 -6.31 6.17 -14.87
C PRO A 55 -6.52 4.66 -15.06
N PHE A 56 -7.75 4.20 -15.29
CA PHE A 56 -7.99 2.78 -15.54
C PHE A 56 -7.31 2.29 -16.81
N ARG A 57 -7.27 3.11 -17.87
CA ARG A 57 -6.55 2.78 -19.11
C ARG A 57 -5.04 2.74 -18.88
N MET A 58 -4.50 3.69 -18.12
CA MET A 58 -3.08 3.74 -17.76
C MET A 58 -2.65 2.48 -17.01
N ILE A 59 -3.41 2.09 -15.98
CA ILE A 59 -3.10 0.92 -15.18
C ILE A 59 -3.34 -0.37 -15.99
N ALA A 60 -4.40 -0.44 -16.79
CA ALA A 60 -4.67 -1.59 -17.65
C ALA A 60 -3.53 -1.84 -18.66
N ALA A 61 -2.80 -0.80 -19.07
CA ALA A 61 -1.67 -0.93 -19.98
C ALA A 61 -0.50 -1.75 -19.40
N VAL A 62 -0.42 -1.90 -18.07
CA VAL A 62 0.56 -2.78 -17.42
C VAL A 62 0.32 -4.25 -17.81
N ALA A 63 -0.95 -4.67 -17.89
CA ALA A 63 -1.30 -6.06 -18.23
C ALA A 63 -1.60 -6.27 -19.72
N LEU A 64 -2.24 -5.28 -20.37
CA LEU A 64 -2.72 -5.38 -21.74
C LEU A 64 -1.80 -4.69 -22.77
N GLY A 65 -0.77 -3.99 -22.31
CA GLY A 65 0.13 -3.20 -23.16
C GLY A 65 -0.48 -1.86 -23.61
N ARG A 66 0.26 -1.14 -24.46
CA ARG A 66 -0.07 0.24 -24.89
C ARG A 66 -1.44 0.38 -25.57
N GLN A 67 -1.97 -0.69 -26.16
CA GLN A 67 -3.30 -0.70 -26.77
C GLN A 67 -4.45 -0.40 -25.78
N ALA A 68 -4.24 -0.61 -24.47
CA ALA A 68 -5.23 -0.21 -23.45
C ALA A 68 -5.47 1.32 -23.40
N LEU A 69 -4.51 2.11 -23.89
CA LEU A 69 -4.57 3.57 -23.93
C LEU A 69 -5.43 4.08 -25.09
N THR A 70 -5.70 3.25 -26.11
CA THR A 70 -6.48 3.63 -27.29
C THR A 70 -7.94 3.20 -27.15
N PRO A 71 -8.86 3.77 -27.96
CA PRO A 71 -10.26 3.35 -28.00
C PRO A 71 -10.47 1.90 -28.46
N ASP A 72 -9.44 1.23 -29.01
CA ASP A 72 -9.53 -0.16 -29.49
C ASP A 72 -9.85 -1.14 -28.35
N VAL A 73 -9.36 -0.84 -27.14
CA VAL A 73 -9.79 -1.52 -25.92
C VAL A 73 -11.02 -0.81 -25.37
N SER A 74 -12.12 -1.56 -25.23
CA SER A 74 -13.37 -1.04 -24.68
C SER A 74 -13.17 -0.54 -23.25
N LEU A 75 -13.91 0.50 -22.87
CA LEU A 75 -13.80 1.09 -21.53
C LEU A 75 -14.08 0.05 -20.42
N GLY A 76 -15.04 -0.85 -20.61
CA GLY A 76 -15.34 -1.90 -19.64
C GLY A 76 -14.17 -2.85 -19.41
N VAL A 77 -13.46 -3.26 -20.48
CA VAL A 77 -12.24 -4.08 -20.35
C VAL A 77 -11.14 -3.31 -19.63
N ALA A 78 -10.96 -2.03 -19.95
CA ALA A 78 -9.95 -1.19 -19.29
C ALA A 78 -10.24 -1.02 -17.79
N ILE A 79 -11.50 -0.82 -17.40
CA ILE A 79 -11.91 -0.72 -15.99
C ILE A 79 -11.63 -2.04 -15.26
N ILE A 80 -12.02 -3.18 -15.81
CA ILE A 80 -11.82 -4.49 -15.17
C ILE A 80 -10.32 -4.77 -15.03
N ALA A 81 -9.56 -4.69 -16.12
CA ALA A 81 -8.13 -4.97 -16.11
C ALA A 81 -7.37 -3.99 -15.20
N GLY A 82 -7.66 -2.69 -15.30
CA GLY A 82 -7.05 -1.65 -14.48
C GLY A 82 -7.36 -1.85 -12.99
N THR A 83 -8.60 -2.17 -12.64
CA THR A 83 -8.99 -2.45 -11.24
C THR A 83 -8.27 -3.67 -10.68
N LEU A 84 -8.20 -4.77 -11.44
CA LEU A 84 -7.52 -5.99 -10.98
C LEU A 84 -6.03 -5.75 -10.74
N VAL A 85 -5.35 -5.09 -11.68
CA VAL A 85 -3.93 -4.72 -11.54
C VAL A 85 -3.74 -3.77 -10.36
N HIS A 86 -4.60 -2.76 -10.23
CA HIS A 86 -4.52 -1.78 -9.13
C HIS A 86 -4.70 -2.43 -7.76
N LEU A 87 -5.67 -3.33 -7.60
CA LEU A 87 -5.90 -4.03 -6.35
C LEU A 87 -4.76 -4.99 -6.02
N ALA A 88 -4.24 -5.72 -7.02
CA ALA A 88 -3.06 -6.58 -6.83
C ALA A 88 -1.85 -5.75 -6.37
N TYR A 89 -1.59 -4.62 -7.02
CA TYR A 89 -0.53 -3.69 -6.61
C TYR A 89 -0.76 -3.16 -5.19
N SER A 90 -1.99 -2.78 -4.86
CA SER A 90 -2.36 -2.25 -3.55
C SER A 90 -2.14 -3.25 -2.42
N VAL A 91 -2.47 -4.53 -2.64
CA VAL A 91 -2.21 -5.63 -1.69
C VAL A 91 -0.71 -5.77 -1.45
N VAL A 92 0.09 -5.82 -2.51
CA VAL A 92 1.54 -5.98 -2.42
C VAL A 92 2.19 -4.77 -1.75
N ALA A 93 1.81 -3.56 -2.16
CA ALA A 93 2.30 -2.32 -1.58
C ALA A 93 1.98 -2.21 -0.09
N GLY A 94 0.76 -2.54 0.31
CA GLY A 94 0.34 -2.54 1.71
C GLY A 94 1.11 -3.56 2.56
N ALA A 95 1.31 -4.78 2.03
CA ALA A 95 2.13 -5.80 2.69
C ALA A 95 3.58 -5.33 2.88
N VAL A 96 4.20 -4.81 1.82
CA VAL A 96 5.57 -4.29 1.86
C VAL A 96 5.70 -3.14 2.84
N PHE A 97 4.76 -2.18 2.82
CA PHE A 97 4.71 -1.09 3.79
C PHE A 97 4.66 -1.63 5.22
N ALA A 98 3.74 -2.53 5.53
CA ALA A 98 3.60 -3.08 6.88
C ALA A 98 4.87 -3.82 7.35
N LEU A 99 5.55 -4.55 6.45
CA LEU A 99 6.81 -5.21 6.76
C LEU A 99 7.95 -4.21 7.04
N ILE A 100 8.04 -3.12 6.27
CA ILE A 100 9.02 -2.04 6.52
C ILE A 100 8.75 -1.39 7.89
N ILE A 101 7.49 -1.07 8.17
CA ILE A 101 7.07 -0.48 9.44
C ILE A 101 7.39 -1.43 10.61
N ALA A 102 7.11 -2.73 10.47
CA ALA A 102 7.43 -3.73 11.49
C ALA A 102 8.93 -3.83 11.77
N ALA A 103 9.77 -3.75 10.73
CA ALA A 103 11.22 -3.84 10.87
C ALA A 103 11.87 -2.60 11.53
N ILE A 104 11.25 -1.43 11.41
CA ILE A 104 11.83 -0.15 11.86
C ILE A 104 11.04 0.39 13.06
N ARG A 105 11.52 0.09 14.28
CA ARG A 105 10.87 0.45 15.56
C ARG A 105 10.30 1.88 15.64
N PRO A 106 11.04 2.94 15.29
CA PRO A 106 10.51 4.30 15.33
C PRO A 106 9.24 4.51 14.50
N LEU A 107 9.06 3.77 13.40
CA LEU A 107 7.92 3.94 12.49
C LEU A 107 6.62 3.33 13.03
N HIS A 108 6.70 2.41 14.00
CA HIS A 108 5.53 1.85 14.70
C HIS A 108 5.46 2.23 16.18
N ALA A 109 6.26 3.21 16.62
CA ALA A 109 6.25 3.69 18.00
C ALA A 109 4.92 4.33 18.42
N GLY A 110 4.08 4.73 17.45
CA GLY A 110 2.75 5.25 17.69
C GLY A 110 1.93 5.41 16.41
N LYS A 111 0.61 5.61 16.57
CA LYS A 111 -0.34 5.75 15.45
C LYS A 111 0.04 6.90 14.51
N GLY A 112 0.50 8.02 15.05
CA GLY A 112 0.93 9.18 14.26
C GLY A 112 2.09 8.87 13.32
N ALA A 113 3.09 8.10 13.78
CA ALA A 113 4.22 7.71 12.94
C ALA A 113 3.79 6.83 11.77
N ILE A 114 2.86 5.90 12.00
CA ILE A 114 2.29 5.04 10.95
C ILE A 114 1.51 5.88 9.94
N ILE A 115 0.66 6.80 10.40
CA ILE A 115 -0.13 7.69 9.52
C ILE A 115 0.80 8.55 8.66
N ILE A 116 1.80 9.20 9.25
CA ILE A 116 2.76 10.03 8.52
C ILE A 116 3.50 9.19 7.48
N SER A 117 4.00 8.01 7.87
CA SER A 117 4.75 7.13 6.97
C SER A 117 3.88 6.64 5.80
N ALA A 118 2.62 6.29 6.07
CA ALA A 118 1.67 5.87 5.04
C ALA A 118 1.33 7.02 4.09
N SER A 119 1.10 8.23 4.61
CA SER A 119 0.84 9.43 3.81
C SER A 119 2.02 9.78 2.91
N VAL A 120 3.25 9.72 3.43
CA VAL A 120 4.47 9.96 2.64
C VAL A 120 4.59 8.90 1.53
N LEU A 121 4.40 7.61 1.85
CA LEU A 121 4.44 6.57 0.83
C LEU A 121 3.38 6.79 -0.25
N GLY A 122 2.14 7.07 0.13
CA GLY A 122 1.05 7.32 -0.81
C GLY A 122 1.34 8.51 -1.73
N LEU A 123 1.87 9.60 -1.18
CA LEU A 123 2.28 10.77 -1.96
C LEU A 123 3.43 10.46 -2.93
N LEU A 124 4.45 9.72 -2.48
CA LEU A 124 5.57 9.32 -3.34
C LEU A 124 5.10 8.39 -4.46
N MET A 125 4.22 7.44 -4.16
CA MET A 125 3.63 6.57 -5.18
C MET A 125 2.83 7.35 -6.22
N TRP A 126 2.17 8.44 -5.81
CA TRP A 126 1.49 9.32 -6.75
C TRP A 126 2.49 10.02 -7.68
N LEU A 127 3.46 10.73 -7.12
CA LEU A 127 4.45 11.52 -7.88
C LEU A 127 5.33 10.70 -8.82
N LEU A 128 5.52 9.41 -8.55
CA LEU A 128 6.36 8.54 -9.36
C LEU A 128 5.60 7.82 -10.48
N ASN A 129 4.26 7.73 -10.38
CA ASN A 129 3.43 7.00 -11.34
C ASN A 129 2.65 7.92 -12.28
N PHE A 130 2.52 9.20 -11.94
CA PHE A 130 1.74 10.21 -12.66
C PHE A 130 2.51 11.53 -12.75
#